data_AF-A0A7Z0S840-F1
#
_entry.id   AF-A0A7Z0S840-F1
#
_cell.length_a   1.000
_cell.length_b   1.000
_cell.length_c   1.000
_cell.angle_alpha   90.00
_cell.angle_beta   90.00
_cell.angle_gamma   90.00
#
_symmetry.space_group_name_H-M   'P 1'
#
loop_
_entity.id
_entity.type
_entity.pdbx_description
1 polymer ?
#
loop_
_entity_poly.entity_id
_entity_poly.type
_entity_poly.pdbx_seq_one_letter_code
_entity_poly.pdbx_strand_id
1 'polypeptide(L)'
;MPTTHRPAAHRLAVALLLATCFLPAAASAKETAPDAALEALNAGFRSLYHQRTRQVLEALPLVLVVQNHAITAVRGTQRRLYSVPTQRHYLDARAIVHAALGFHGLMSSLAQAGPEAAGWTQADAFRQNLRRGRGMVDHTALSHAEKSLAREVLDLLDDATRQALSTRDVQAGWIAATLSRAEPLLAAFAESVGRAHAHSMLAVLAKVRSDATPEEWANVVAVVTGPMTPRRNNLDTAIVASVLGKEHLGTRIFYSENIFSVDGALDYLQIVAGDQELSRDVFGDPKRMWEDLFAPVSRTLVEGDFYTELGK
;
A
#
# COMPACT_ATOMS: atom_id res chain seq x y z
N MET A 1 78.10 15.08 3.89
CA MET A 1 78.15 16.28 3.03
C MET A 1 76.88 16.31 2.18
N PRO A 2 76.33 17.50 1.91
CA PRO A 2 75.01 17.96 2.38
C PRO A 2 74.05 18.16 1.17
N THR A 3 72.79 18.61 1.21
CA THR A 3 71.97 19.57 2.01
C THR A 3 70.50 19.28 1.65
N THR A 4 69.59 19.03 2.60
CA THR A 4 68.58 19.98 3.15
C THR A 4 67.71 20.73 2.11
N HIS A 5 66.39 20.51 2.15
CA HIS A 5 65.35 21.51 2.50
C HIS A 5 63.92 21.07 2.09
N ARG A 6 63.07 20.78 3.08
CA ARG A 6 61.67 21.25 3.15
C ARG A 6 61.69 22.59 3.94
N PRO A 7 60.60 23.39 4.07
CA PRO A 7 59.32 23.49 3.35
C PRO A 7 58.98 24.96 2.95
N ALA A 8 57.92 25.19 2.19
CA ALA A 8 57.20 26.46 2.22
C ALA A 8 55.69 26.23 2.05
N ALA A 9 54.98 26.46 3.14
CA ALA A 9 53.53 26.55 3.18
C ALA A 9 53.09 27.83 2.47
N HIS A 10 52.25 27.73 1.44
CA HIS A 10 51.42 28.84 1.00
C HIS A 10 49.97 28.48 1.19
N ARG A 11 49.40 29.11 2.21
CA ARG A 11 47.98 29.23 2.49
C ARG A 11 47.31 29.82 1.25
N LEU A 12 46.53 29.04 0.51
CA LEU A 12 45.62 29.62 -0.46
C LEU A 12 44.40 30.11 0.32
N ALA A 13 44.36 31.42 0.56
CA ALA A 13 43.16 32.11 0.97
C ALA A 13 42.13 31.97 -0.17
N VAL A 14 41.06 31.21 0.07
CA VAL A 14 39.86 31.26 -0.78
C VAL A 14 39.18 32.58 -0.46
N ALA A 15 39.54 33.61 -1.22
CA ALA A 15 38.85 34.88 -1.23
C ALA A 15 37.45 34.67 -1.82
N LEU A 16 36.46 34.98 -0.99
CA LEU A 16 35.06 35.12 -1.30
C LEU A 16 34.90 36.17 -2.42
N LEU A 17 34.78 35.75 -3.67
CA LEU A 17 34.36 36.60 -4.77
C LEU A 17 32.86 36.41 -4.95
N LEU A 18 32.11 37.26 -4.24
CA LEU A 18 30.73 37.63 -4.55
C LEU A 18 30.70 38.27 -5.94
N ALA A 19 30.69 37.44 -6.97
CA ALA A 19 30.27 37.85 -8.30
C ALA A 19 28.73 37.86 -8.30
N THR A 20 28.17 39.01 -7.95
CA THR A 20 26.79 39.37 -8.22
C THR A 20 26.58 39.42 -9.73
N CYS A 21 26.31 38.25 -10.34
CA CYS A 21 25.64 38.20 -11.62
C CYS A 21 24.20 38.68 -11.38
N PHE A 22 23.97 39.96 -11.68
CA PHE A 22 22.65 40.48 -12.02
C PHE A 22 22.16 39.73 -13.25
N LEU A 23 21.59 38.54 -13.04
CA LEU A 23 20.61 38.01 -13.97
C LEU A 23 19.44 39.00 -13.92
N PRO A 24 18.95 39.51 -15.07
CA PRO A 24 17.66 40.17 -15.08
C PRO A 24 16.69 39.19 -14.45
N ALA A 25 15.98 39.63 -13.40
CA ALA A 25 14.88 38.88 -12.84
C ALA A 25 14.03 38.44 -14.02
N ALA A 26 14.07 37.14 -14.33
CA ALA A 26 13.11 36.55 -15.25
C ALA A 26 11.77 37.04 -14.71
N ALA A 27 11.07 37.83 -15.53
CA ALA A 27 9.75 38.31 -15.20
C ALA A 27 9.00 37.07 -14.73
N SER A 28 8.77 36.99 -13.43
CA SER A 28 7.92 35.98 -12.84
C SER A 28 6.60 36.30 -13.50
N ALA A 29 6.27 35.55 -14.56
CA ALA A 29 5.04 35.71 -15.29
C ALA A 29 3.99 35.66 -14.21
N LYS A 30 3.35 36.81 -13.94
CA LYS A 30 2.25 36.91 -13.02
C LYS A 30 1.28 35.86 -13.52
N GLU A 31 1.18 34.76 -12.79
CA GLU A 31 0.23 33.70 -13.08
C GLU A 31 -1.11 34.41 -13.13
N THR A 32 -1.63 34.61 -14.35
CA THR A 32 -2.85 35.37 -14.53
C THR A 32 -3.93 34.53 -13.89
N ALA A 33 -4.41 34.98 -12.73
CA ALA A 33 -5.55 34.36 -12.07
C ALA A 33 -6.64 34.13 -13.13
N PRO A 34 -7.28 32.95 -13.14
CA PRO A 34 -8.29 32.65 -14.14
C PRO A 34 -9.38 33.74 -14.11
N ASP A 35 -9.94 34.04 -15.28
CA ASP A 35 -11.01 35.03 -15.39
C ASP A 35 -12.13 34.68 -14.38
N ALA A 36 -12.61 35.68 -13.65
CA ALA A 36 -13.59 35.47 -12.58
C ALA A 36 -14.88 34.79 -13.09
N ALA A 37 -15.25 35.01 -14.36
CA ALA A 37 -16.37 34.33 -14.99
C ALA A 37 -16.08 32.84 -15.24
N LEU A 38 -14.85 32.48 -15.61
CA LEU A 38 -14.44 31.08 -15.76
C LEU A 38 -14.38 30.36 -14.42
N GLU A 39 -13.91 31.03 -13.35
CA GLU A 39 -13.98 30.45 -12.01
C GLU A 39 -15.41 30.26 -11.52
N ALA A 40 -16.30 31.21 -11.77
CA ALA A 40 -17.71 31.07 -11.42
C ALA A 40 -18.37 29.90 -12.17
N LEU A 41 -18.06 29.74 -13.46
CA LEU A 41 -18.53 28.61 -14.26
C LEU A 41 -18.00 27.27 -13.70
N ASN A 42 -16.71 27.20 -13.38
CA ASN A 42 -16.05 26.03 -12.81
C ASN A 42 -16.65 25.66 -11.43
N ALA A 43 -16.91 26.65 -10.58
CA ALA A 43 -17.57 26.44 -9.30
C ALA A 43 -19.01 25.90 -9.48
N GLY A 44 -19.77 26.46 -10.42
CA GLY A 44 -21.10 25.96 -10.77
C GLY A 44 -21.07 24.51 -11.27
N PHE A 45 -20.12 24.18 -12.17
CA PHE A 45 -19.91 22.82 -12.66
C PHE A 45 -19.60 21.85 -11.51
N ARG A 46 -18.65 22.18 -10.62
CA ARG A 46 -18.30 21.34 -9.47
C ARG A 46 -19.51 21.06 -8.58
N SER A 47 -20.33 22.07 -8.32
CA SER A 47 -21.55 21.89 -7.52
C SER A 47 -22.53 20.90 -8.17
N LEU A 48 -22.81 21.06 -9.46
CA LEU A 48 -23.71 20.17 -10.21
C LEU A 48 -23.14 18.75 -10.32
N TYR A 49 -21.84 18.64 -10.58
CA TYR A 49 -21.11 17.37 -10.61
C TYR A 49 -21.21 16.64 -9.26
N HIS A 50 -20.92 17.31 -8.15
CA HIS A 50 -21.06 16.72 -6.81
C HIS A 50 -22.50 16.29 -6.48
N GLN A 51 -23.49 17.08 -6.91
CA GLN A 51 -24.88 16.71 -6.77
C GLN A 51 -25.21 15.43 -7.56
N ARG A 52 -24.76 15.34 -8.82
CA ARG A 52 -25.04 14.17 -9.66
C ARG A 52 -24.36 12.91 -9.14
N THR A 53 -23.08 12.99 -8.79
CA THR A 53 -22.35 11.82 -8.28
C THR A 53 -22.96 11.27 -6.99
N ARG A 54 -23.50 12.15 -6.11
CA ARG A 54 -24.27 11.74 -4.95
C ARG A 54 -25.54 10.96 -5.32
N GLN A 55 -26.31 11.45 -6.30
CA GLN A 55 -27.52 10.75 -6.77
C GLN A 55 -27.20 9.36 -7.34
N VAL A 56 -26.08 9.22 -8.06
CA VAL A 56 -25.63 7.92 -8.57
C VAL A 56 -25.33 6.95 -7.43
N LEU A 57 -24.62 7.41 -6.38
CA LEU A 57 -24.36 6.59 -5.20
C LEU A 57 -25.65 6.20 -4.47
N GLU A 58 -26.57 7.16 -4.29
CA GLU A 58 -27.88 6.94 -3.63
C GLU A 58 -28.77 5.95 -4.39
N ALA A 59 -28.60 5.83 -5.70
CA ALA A 59 -29.32 4.88 -6.54
C ALA A 59 -28.78 3.44 -6.46
N LEU A 60 -27.59 3.22 -5.87
CA LEU A 60 -27.04 1.87 -5.73
C LEU A 60 -27.81 1.09 -4.64
N PRO A 61 -28.35 -0.10 -4.97
CA PRO A 61 -29.19 -0.84 -4.02
C PRO A 61 -28.38 -1.46 -2.88
N LEU A 62 -27.11 -1.81 -3.14
CA LEU A 62 -26.20 -2.39 -2.15
C LEU A 62 -24.75 -2.04 -2.49
N VAL A 63 -24.03 -1.48 -1.52
CA VAL A 63 -22.58 -1.28 -1.58
C VAL A 63 -21.89 -2.12 -0.51
N LEU A 64 -20.82 -2.82 -0.88
CA LEU A 64 -19.96 -3.56 0.04
C LEU A 64 -18.64 -2.82 0.20
N VAL A 65 -18.37 -2.29 1.40
CA VAL A 65 -17.02 -1.86 1.75
C VAL A 65 -16.30 -3.03 2.38
N VAL A 66 -15.31 -3.56 1.67
CA VAL A 66 -14.57 -4.78 2.03
C VAL A 66 -13.22 -4.36 2.62
N GLN A 67 -13.03 -4.70 3.89
CA GLN A 67 -11.80 -4.48 4.65
C GLN A 67 -11.26 -5.82 5.13
N ASN A 68 -9.97 -5.86 5.48
CA ASN A 68 -9.30 -7.10 5.90
C ASN A 68 -9.95 -7.81 7.11
N HIS A 69 -10.75 -7.12 7.93
CA HIS A 69 -11.34 -7.69 9.15
C HIS A 69 -12.88 -7.65 9.15
N ALA A 70 -13.50 -7.06 8.13
CA ALA A 70 -14.95 -6.92 8.06
C ALA A 70 -15.43 -6.55 6.66
N ILE A 71 -16.69 -6.88 6.38
CA ILE A 71 -17.45 -6.33 5.25
C ILE A 71 -18.56 -5.45 5.81
N THR A 72 -18.63 -4.20 5.37
CA THR A 72 -19.77 -3.32 5.67
C THR A 72 -20.71 -3.29 4.48
N ALA A 73 -21.91 -3.82 4.64
CA ALA A 73 -23.00 -3.66 3.67
C ALA A 73 -23.71 -2.34 3.93
N VAL A 74 -23.87 -1.53 2.88
CA VAL A 74 -24.50 -0.21 2.91
C VAL A 74 -25.72 -0.23 1.99
N ARG A 75 -26.88 0.17 2.53
CA ARG A 75 -28.16 0.32 1.82
C ARG A 75 -28.75 1.69 2.14
N GLY A 76 -28.60 2.64 1.22
CA GLY A 76 -28.87 4.05 1.53
C GLY A 76 -28.07 4.49 2.77
N THR A 77 -28.76 4.89 3.84
CA THR A 77 -28.13 5.30 5.11
C THR A 77 -27.87 4.15 6.09
N GLN A 78 -28.42 2.97 5.84
CA GLN A 78 -28.26 1.82 6.72
C GLN A 78 -26.90 1.17 6.51
N ARG A 79 -26.22 0.84 7.61
CA ARG A 79 -24.93 0.13 7.60
C ARG A 79 -25.03 -1.13 8.44
N ARG A 80 -24.60 -2.25 7.88
CA ARG A 80 -24.50 -3.51 8.59
C ARG A 80 -23.10 -4.07 8.47
N LEU A 81 -22.45 -4.25 9.62
CA LEU A 81 -21.11 -4.80 9.73
C LEU A 81 -21.18 -6.34 9.81
N TYR A 82 -20.35 -7.00 8.99
CA TYR A 82 -20.11 -8.43 9.05
C TYR A 82 -18.63 -8.66 9.39
N SER A 83 -18.35 -9.03 10.63
CA SER A 83 -16.98 -9.29 11.08
C SER A 83 -16.42 -10.56 10.45
N VAL A 84 -15.15 -10.50 10.05
CA VAL A 84 -14.38 -11.68 9.59
C VAL A 84 -13.62 -12.25 10.80
N PRO A 85 -13.88 -13.51 11.22
CA PRO A 85 -13.40 -14.06 12.49
C PRO A 85 -11.92 -14.50 12.48
N THR A 86 -11.04 -13.76 11.79
CA THR A 86 -9.62 -14.09 11.65
C THR A 86 -8.70 -13.01 12.20
N GLN A 87 -9.23 -11.94 12.80
CA GLN A 87 -8.42 -10.78 13.20
C GLN A 87 -7.25 -11.15 14.13
N ARG A 88 -7.47 -11.98 15.16
CA ARG A 88 -6.38 -12.41 16.05
C ARG A 88 -5.34 -13.26 15.32
N HIS A 89 -5.78 -14.22 14.51
CA HIS A 89 -4.93 -15.08 13.68
C HIS A 89 -4.07 -14.27 12.71
N TYR A 90 -4.66 -13.30 12.03
CA TYR A 90 -3.98 -12.37 11.13
C TYR A 90 -2.97 -11.47 11.86
N LEU A 91 -3.33 -10.93 13.03
CA LEU A 91 -2.44 -10.07 13.81
C LEU A 91 -1.20 -10.83 14.31
N ASP A 92 -1.40 -12.06 14.80
CA ASP A 92 -0.31 -12.95 15.21
C ASP A 92 0.61 -13.26 14.01
N ALA A 93 0.03 -13.60 12.85
CA ALA A 93 0.78 -13.87 11.63
C ALA A 93 1.58 -12.65 11.15
N ARG A 94 0.96 -11.47 11.14
CA ARG A 94 1.60 -10.21 10.72
C ARG A 94 2.82 -9.90 11.59
N ALA A 95 2.75 -10.14 12.90
CA ALA A 95 3.87 -9.90 13.80
C ALA A 95 5.11 -10.75 13.43
N ILE A 96 4.90 -12.01 13.04
CA ILE A 96 5.98 -12.91 12.59
C ILE A 96 6.60 -12.42 11.29
N VAL A 97 5.78 -12.10 10.28
CA VAL A 97 6.28 -11.59 8.99
C VAL A 97 7.04 -10.27 9.17
N HIS A 98 6.56 -9.39 10.06
CA HIS A 98 7.23 -8.13 10.38
C HIS A 98 8.58 -8.30 11.08
N ALA A 99 8.86 -9.44 11.70
CA ALA A 99 10.19 -9.71 12.26
C ALA A 99 11.27 -9.71 11.15
N ALA A 100 10.97 -10.25 9.97
CA ALA A 100 11.89 -10.24 8.83
C ALA A 100 12.12 -8.83 8.27
N LEU A 101 11.06 -8.02 8.22
CA LEU A 101 11.17 -6.58 7.84
C LEU A 101 12.01 -5.81 8.86
N GLY A 102 11.79 -6.05 10.16
CA GLY A 102 12.57 -5.46 11.24
C GLY A 102 14.05 -5.85 11.16
N PHE A 103 14.34 -7.12 10.89
CA PHE A 103 15.69 -7.61 10.66
C PHE A 103 16.36 -6.91 9.47
N HIS A 104 15.68 -6.86 8.32
CA HIS A 104 16.21 -6.19 7.12
C HIS A 104 16.57 -4.73 7.41
N GLY A 105 15.64 -3.97 7.99
CA GLY A 105 15.86 -2.55 8.28
C GLY A 105 17.01 -2.30 9.26
N LEU A 106 17.03 -3.04 10.37
CA LEU A 106 18.08 -2.92 11.38
C LEU A 106 19.45 -3.31 10.83
N MET A 107 19.57 -4.48 10.18
CA MET A 107 20.84 -4.97 9.68
C MET A 107 21.38 -4.11 8.53
N SER A 108 20.50 -3.57 7.68
CA SER A 108 20.91 -2.65 6.61
C SER A 108 21.46 -1.34 7.18
N SER A 109 20.84 -0.82 8.25
CA SER A 109 21.36 0.36 8.95
C SER A 109 22.74 0.10 9.56
N LEU A 110 22.96 -1.07 10.16
CA LEU A 110 24.26 -1.47 10.71
C LEU A 110 25.34 -1.64 9.64
N ALA A 111 24.99 -2.26 8.50
CA ALA A 111 25.91 -2.42 7.38
C ALA A 111 26.39 -1.08 6.81
N GLN A 112 25.56 -0.04 6.84
CA GLN A 112 25.92 1.31 6.41
C GLN A 112 26.76 2.06 7.46
N ALA A 113 26.49 1.85 8.75
CA ALA A 113 27.15 2.58 9.83
C ALA A 113 28.48 1.97 10.29
N GLY A 114 28.69 0.66 10.08
CA GLY A 114 29.92 -0.04 10.42
C GLY A 114 30.04 -0.51 11.89
N PRO A 115 31.21 -1.07 12.28
CA PRO A 115 31.36 -1.82 13.54
C PRO A 115 31.21 -1.00 14.84
N GLU A 116 31.42 0.31 14.78
CA GLU A 116 31.33 1.23 15.93
C GLU A 116 29.92 1.82 16.12
N ALA A 117 28.95 1.42 15.30
CA ALA A 117 27.61 1.99 15.31
C ALA A 117 26.89 1.81 16.67
N ALA A 118 26.29 2.88 17.19
CA ALA A 118 25.42 2.81 18.38
C ALA A 118 24.22 1.86 18.19
N GLY A 119 23.86 1.55 16.93
CA GLY A 119 22.79 0.62 16.56
C GLY A 119 22.99 -0.81 17.07
N TRP A 120 24.18 -1.21 17.49
CA TRP A 120 24.41 -2.56 18.04
C TRP A 120 23.62 -2.84 19.33
N THR A 121 23.30 -1.79 20.11
CA THR A 121 22.39 -1.93 21.27
C THR A 121 20.97 -2.24 20.82
N GLN A 122 20.52 -1.67 19.70
CA GLN A 122 19.21 -1.98 19.12
C GLN A 122 19.16 -3.41 18.58
N ALA A 123 20.28 -3.95 18.08
CA ALA A 123 20.36 -5.35 17.68
C ALA A 123 20.23 -6.32 18.84
N ASP A 124 20.82 -6.02 20.00
CA ASP A 124 20.60 -6.83 21.20
C ASP A 124 19.14 -6.78 21.66
N ALA A 125 18.53 -5.58 21.70
CA ALA A 125 17.11 -5.42 22.03
C ALA A 125 16.19 -6.15 21.04
N PHE A 126 16.49 -6.09 19.75
CA PHE A 126 15.76 -6.81 18.71
C PHE A 126 15.85 -8.32 18.92
N ARG A 127 17.04 -8.85 19.22
CA ARG A 127 17.25 -10.27 19.57
C ARG A 127 16.42 -10.71 20.78
N GLN A 128 16.38 -9.89 21.83
CA GLN A 128 15.52 -10.17 23.00
C GLN A 128 14.03 -10.22 22.63
N ASN A 129 13.57 -9.33 21.73
CA ASN A 129 12.20 -9.35 21.22
C ASN A 129 11.91 -10.60 20.38
N LEU A 130 12.84 -11.06 19.55
CA LEU A 130 12.71 -12.33 18.82
C LEU A 130 12.51 -13.51 19.78
N ARG A 131 13.33 -13.60 20.83
CA ARG A 131 13.24 -14.65 21.85
C ARG A 131 11.93 -14.61 22.63
N ARG A 132 11.48 -13.41 22.99
CA ARG A 132 10.17 -13.24 23.64
C ARG A 132 9.04 -13.67 22.71
N GLY A 133 9.05 -13.21 21.46
CA GLY A 133 8.09 -13.62 20.44
C GLY A 133 8.09 -15.14 20.25
N ARG A 134 9.28 -15.75 20.21
CA ARG A 134 9.47 -17.20 20.11
C ARG A 134 8.85 -17.98 21.25
N GLY A 135 8.95 -17.47 22.48
CA GLY A 135 8.28 -18.04 23.66
C GLY A 135 6.77 -17.84 23.67
N MET A 136 6.25 -16.86 22.93
CA MET A 136 4.81 -16.58 22.83
C MET A 136 4.11 -17.37 21.72
N VAL A 137 4.84 -17.98 20.78
CA VAL A 137 4.26 -18.66 19.61
C VAL A 137 3.18 -19.66 20.00
N ASP A 138 3.38 -20.45 21.06
CA ASP A 138 2.41 -21.48 21.45
C ASP A 138 1.08 -20.90 21.97
N HIS A 139 1.07 -19.65 22.42
CA HIS A 139 -0.11 -18.93 22.91
C HIS A 139 -0.86 -18.14 21.83
N THR A 140 -0.35 -18.13 20.60
CA THR A 140 -0.98 -17.48 19.45
C THR A 140 -2.18 -18.28 18.93
N ALA A 141 -3.01 -17.61 18.13
CA ALA A 141 -4.13 -18.21 17.39
C ALA A 141 -3.69 -18.97 16.11
N LEU A 142 -2.38 -19.08 15.86
CA LEU A 142 -1.83 -19.82 14.72
C LEU A 142 -2.14 -21.32 14.81
N SER A 143 -2.29 -21.96 13.66
CA SER A 143 -2.37 -23.43 13.55
C SER A 143 -1.06 -24.10 13.96
N HIS A 144 -1.07 -25.43 14.16
CA HIS A 144 0.13 -26.16 14.54
C HIS A 144 1.26 -26.04 13.50
N ALA A 145 0.93 -26.13 12.21
CA ALA A 145 1.89 -25.99 11.12
C ALA A 145 2.46 -24.56 11.05
N GLU A 146 1.60 -23.55 11.16
CA GLU A 146 2.01 -22.14 11.21
C GLU A 146 2.90 -21.84 12.42
N LYS A 147 2.60 -22.43 13.59
CA LYS A 147 3.47 -22.32 14.78
C LYS A 147 4.86 -22.91 14.52
N SER A 148 4.98 -24.01 13.77
CA SER A 148 6.29 -24.55 13.39
C SER A 148 7.07 -23.56 12.52
N LEU A 149 6.45 -23.08 11.44
CA LEU A 149 7.05 -22.10 10.53
C LEU A 149 7.46 -20.82 11.26
N ALA A 150 6.61 -20.31 12.16
CA ALA A 150 6.90 -19.12 12.95
C ALA A 150 8.12 -19.32 13.86
N ARG A 151 8.25 -20.50 14.49
CA ARG A 151 9.45 -20.84 15.28
C ARG A 151 10.70 -20.86 14.42
N GLU A 152 10.64 -21.52 13.26
CA GLU A 152 11.78 -21.62 12.33
C GLU A 152 12.24 -20.25 11.83
N VAL A 153 11.31 -19.36 11.46
CA VAL A 153 11.63 -17.98 11.08
C VAL A 153 12.29 -17.22 12.24
N LEU A 154 11.69 -17.26 13.43
CA LEU A 154 12.22 -16.52 14.58
C LEU A 154 13.58 -17.05 15.04
N ASP A 155 13.79 -18.36 15.02
CA ASP A 155 15.06 -19.00 15.38
C ASP A 155 16.16 -18.63 14.36
N LEU A 156 15.84 -18.65 13.06
CA LEU A 156 16.74 -18.22 12.00
C LEU A 156 17.18 -16.76 12.17
N LEU A 157 16.24 -15.86 12.48
CA LEU A 157 16.54 -14.44 12.69
C LEU A 157 17.30 -14.20 14.01
N ASP A 158 17.02 -14.96 15.09
CA ASP A 158 17.78 -14.88 16.36
C ASP A 158 19.23 -15.29 16.14
N ASP A 159 19.45 -16.39 15.43
CA ASP A 159 20.77 -16.91 15.11
C ASP A 159 21.59 -15.95 14.26
N ALA A 160 20.98 -15.39 13.21
CA ALA A 160 21.62 -14.39 12.37
C ALA A 160 21.96 -13.12 13.17
N THR A 161 21.03 -12.64 14.02
CA THR A 161 21.26 -11.47 14.87
C THR A 161 22.38 -11.74 15.89
N ARG A 162 22.42 -12.94 16.49
CA ARG A 162 23.50 -13.38 17.38
C ARG A 162 24.85 -13.37 16.66
N GLN A 163 24.91 -13.89 15.44
CA GLN A 163 26.13 -13.90 14.64
C GLN A 163 26.62 -12.47 14.40
N ALA A 164 25.74 -11.59 13.91
CA ALA A 164 26.04 -10.18 13.69
C ALA A 164 26.57 -9.48 14.96
N LEU A 165 25.94 -9.72 16.12
CA LEU A 165 26.40 -9.17 17.40
C LEU A 165 27.80 -9.66 17.80
N SER A 166 28.13 -10.91 17.49
CA SER A 166 29.43 -11.51 17.84
C SER A 166 30.56 -11.02 16.95
N THR A 167 30.30 -10.83 15.65
CA THR A 167 31.31 -10.37 14.69
C THR A 167 31.41 -8.85 14.62
N ARG A 168 30.34 -8.15 15.00
CA ARG A 168 30.15 -6.71 14.74
C ARG A 168 30.38 -6.32 13.28
N ASP A 169 30.07 -7.24 12.37
CA ASP A 169 30.22 -7.06 10.95
C ASP A 169 28.99 -7.62 10.24
N VAL A 170 28.36 -6.77 9.41
CA VAL A 170 27.21 -7.08 8.58
C VAL A 170 27.44 -6.48 7.21
N GLN A 171 27.27 -7.30 6.18
CA GLN A 171 27.39 -6.90 4.79
C GLN A 171 26.08 -7.17 4.05
N ALA A 172 25.77 -6.37 3.02
CA ALA A 172 24.52 -6.49 2.26
C ALA A 172 24.28 -7.91 1.72
N GLY A 173 25.34 -8.58 1.23
CA GLY A 173 25.26 -9.96 0.75
C GLY A 173 24.86 -10.98 1.83
N TRP A 174 25.32 -10.79 3.07
CA TRP A 174 24.95 -11.65 4.20
C TRP A 174 23.49 -11.43 4.63
N ILE A 175 23.01 -10.17 4.59
CA ILE A 175 21.61 -9.84 4.86
C ILE A 175 20.71 -10.54 3.84
N ALA A 176 21.04 -10.40 2.55
CA ALA A 176 20.29 -11.03 1.45
C ALA A 176 20.28 -12.55 1.57
N ALA A 177 21.43 -13.18 1.87
CA ALA A 177 21.51 -14.63 2.05
C ALA A 177 20.66 -15.12 3.24
N THR A 178 20.64 -14.36 4.34
CA THR A 178 19.81 -14.70 5.51
C THR A 178 18.32 -14.62 5.17
N LEU A 179 17.89 -13.53 4.53
CA LEU A 179 16.48 -13.35 4.15
C LEU A 179 16.03 -14.33 3.08
N SER A 180 16.92 -14.70 2.14
CA SER A 180 16.62 -15.74 1.15
C SER A 180 16.37 -17.10 1.77
N ARG A 181 16.97 -17.41 2.94
CA ARG A 181 16.65 -18.64 3.69
C ARG A 181 15.32 -18.55 4.45
N ALA A 182 14.91 -17.34 4.85
CA ALA A 182 13.63 -17.11 5.51
C ALA A 182 12.46 -17.07 4.52
N GLU A 183 12.70 -16.67 3.27
CA GLU A 183 11.70 -16.51 2.21
C GLU A 183 10.75 -17.72 2.06
N PRO A 184 11.22 -18.96 1.88
CA PRO A 184 10.30 -20.09 1.68
C PRO A 184 9.42 -20.37 2.91
N LEU A 185 9.93 -20.10 4.12
CA LEU A 185 9.16 -20.23 5.35
C LEU A 185 8.07 -19.17 5.44
N LEU A 186 8.43 -17.91 5.12
CA LEU A 186 7.50 -16.78 5.08
C LEU A 186 6.44 -16.95 4.01
N ALA A 187 6.80 -17.48 2.84
CA ALA A 187 5.88 -17.76 1.74
C ALA A 187 4.87 -18.85 2.11
N ALA A 188 5.32 -19.98 2.66
CA ALA A 188 4.44 -21.05 3.15
C ALA A 188 3.51 -20.55 4.26
N PHE A 189 4.04 -19.69 5.15
CA PHE A 189 3.26 -19.08 6.23
C PHE A 189 2.18 -18.13 5.70
N ALA A 190 2.54 -17.25 4.75
CA ALA A 190 1.60 -16.34 4.10
C ALA A 190 0.52 -17.09 3.31
N GLU A 191 0.87 -18.19 2.63
CA GLU A 191 -0.09 -19.03 1.93
C GLU A 191 -1.11 -19.66 2.89
N SER A 192 -0.66 -20.25 4.00
CA SER A 192 -1.55 -20.86 4.99
C SER A 192 -2.53 -19.83 5.57
N VAL A 193 -2.00 -18.68 6.01
CA VAL A 193 -2.81 -17.61 6.60
C VAL A 193 -3.76 -17.02 5.55
N GLY A 194 -3.29 -16.84 4.31
CA GLY A 194 -4.09 -16.38 3.19
C GLY A 194 -5.26 -17.31 2.87
N ARG A 195 -5.05 -18.63 2.89
CA ARG A 195 -6.12 -19.63 2.70
C ARG A 195 -7.17 -19.57 3.81
N ALA A 196 -6.75 -19.46 5.07
CA ALA A 196 -7.66 -19.33 6.20
C ALA A 196 -8.49 -18.03 6.14
N HIS A 197 -7.85 -16.93 5.75
CA HIS A 197 -8.50 -15.64 5.53
C HIS A 197 -9.51 -15.71 4.38
N ALA A 198 -9.12 -16.28 3.24
CA ALA A 198 -10.00 -16.44 2.09
C ALA A 198 -11.23 -17.28 2.42
N HIS A 199 -11.06 -18.40 3.12
CA HIS A 199 -12.17 -19.23 3.57
C HIS A 199 -13.16 -18.44 4.44
N SER A 200 -12.64 -17.67 5.41
CA SER A 200 -13.47 -16.89 6.32
C SER A 200 -14.20 -15.74 5.62
N MET A 201 -13.52 -15.02 4.73
CA MET A 201 -14.11 -13.95 3.93
C MET A 201 -15.19 -14.46 2.97
N LEU A 202 -14.95 -15.62 2.32
CA LEU A 202 -15.94 -16.27 1.46
C LEU A 202 -17.20 -16.67 2.23
N ALA A 203 -17.04 -17.21 3.45
CA ALA A 203 -18.18 -17.52 4.32
C ALA A 203 -18.97 -16.26 4.71
N VAL A 204 -18.27 -15.14 4.98
CA VAL A 204 -18.92 -13.86 5.25
C VAL A 204 -19.65 -13.34 4.01
N LEU A 205 -19.03 -13.36 2.83
CA LEU A 205 -19.68 -12.95 1.57
C LEU A 205 -20.92 -13.80 1.26
N ALA A 206 -20.88 -15.11 1.53
CA ALA A 206 -22.05 -15.99 1.38
C ALA A 206 -23.19 -15.55 2.31
N LYS A 207 -22.88 -15.14 3.54
CA LYS A 207 -23.86 -14.57 4.48
C LYS A 207 -24.38 -13.20 4.02
N VAL A 208 -23.51 -12.33 3.50
CA VAL A 208 -23.96 -11.05 2.93
C VAL A 208 -24.94 -11.30 1.77
N ARG A 209 -24.61 -12.27 0.90
CA ARG A 209 -25.47 -12.68 -0.22
C ARG A 209 -26.81 -13.25 0.24
N SER A 210 -26.85 -14.08 1.28
CA SER A 210 -28.12 -14.62 1.81
C SER A 210 -29.01 -13.54 2.41
N ASP A 211 -28.39 -12.49 2.94
CA ASP A 211 -29.08 -11.35 3.56
C ASP A 211 -29.46 -10.27 2.52
N ALA A 212 -29.15 -10.47 1.25
CA ALA A 212 -29.48 -9.57 0.14
C ALA A 212 -30.64 -10.10 -0.70
N THR A 213 -31.43 -9.21 -1.27
CA THR A 213 -32.41 -9.62 -2.29
C THR A 213 -31.68 -10.04 -3.58
N PRO A 214 -32.31 -10.83 -4.47
CA PRO A 214 -31.73 -11.17 -5.76
C PRO A 214 -31.37 -9.92 -6.59
N GLU A 215 -32.19 -8.88 -6.53
CA GLU A 215 -31.99 -7.61 -7.25
C GLU A 215 -30.82 -6.80 -6.66
N GLU A 216 -30.73 -6.70 -5.33
CA GLU A 216 -29.60 -6.06 -4.65
C GLU A 216 -28.29 -6.74 -5.03
N TRP A 217 -28.25 -8.07 -4.99
CA TRP A 217 -27.05 -8.83 -5.31
C TRP A 217 -26.70 -8.76 -6.81
N ALA A 218 -27.69 -8.79 -7.69
CA ALA A 218 -27.48 -8.63 -9.13
C ALA A 218 -26.81 -7.29 -9.48
N ASN A 219 -27.03 -6.25 -8.67
CA ASN A 219 -26.53 -4.89 -8.89
C ASN A 219 -25.54 -4.40 -7.82
N VAL A 220 -25.05 -5.28 -6.94
CA VAL A 220 -24.12 -4.92 -5.88
C VAL A 220 -22.83 -4.32 -6.42
N VAL A 221 -22.32 -3.29 -5.75
CA VAL A 221 -21.00 -2.70 -6.00
C VAL A 221 -20.11 -2.95 -4.79
N ALA A 222 -18.86 -3.31 -5.01
CA ALA A 222 -17.89 -3.58 -3.96
C ALA A 222 -16.69 -2.62 -4.07
N VAL A 223 -16.29 -2.06 -2.94
CA VAL A 223 -15.07 -1.27 -2.78
C VAL A 223 -14.16 -2.00 -1.81
N VAL A 224 -13.05 -2.51 -2.31
CA VAL A 224 -12.02 -3.18 -1.53
C VAL A 224 -10.99 -2.15 -1.10
N THR A 225 -10.85 -1.95 0.21
CA THR A 225 -9.90 -0.99 0.77
C THR A 225 -8.55 -1.65 1.03
N GLY A 226 -7.46 -1.00 0.64
CA GLY A 226 -6.13 -1.50 1.00
C GLY A 226 -5.00 -0.51 0.74
N PRO A 227 -3.77 -0.83 1.19
CA PRO A 227 -2.61 0.00 0.92
C PRO A 227 -2.24 -0.02 -0.57
N MET A 228 -1.62 1.05 -1.05
CA MET A 228 -1.24 1.22 -2.46
C MET A 228 -0.24 0.15 -2.96
N THR A 229 0.76 -0.19 -2.15
CA THR A 229 1.89 -1.02 -2.60
C THR A 229 1.52 -2.49 -2.90
N PRO A 230 0.69 -3.20 -2.10
CA PRO A 230 0.27 -4.57 -2.42
C PRO A 230 -1.07 -4.62 -3.19
N ARG A 231 -1.31 -3.69 -4.13
CA ARG A 231 -2.52 -3.68 -4.96
C ARG A 231 -2.61 -4.85 -5.95
N ARG A 232 -1.46 -5.28 -6.49
CA ARG A 232 -1.40 -6.36 -7.49
C ARG A 232 -1.70 -7.69 -6.83
N ASN A 233 -2.63 -8.45 -7.40
CA ASN A 233 -3.10 -9.73 -6.86
C ASN A 233 -3.56 -9.62 -5.39
N ASN A 234 -4.21 -8.51 -5.03
CA ASN A 234 -4.78 -8.34 -3.70
C ASN A 234 -5.79 -9.46 -3.41
N LEU A 235 -5.61 -10.14 -2.28
CA LEU A 235 -6.40 -11.32 -1.92
C LEU A 235 -7.88 -10.98 -1.72
N ASP A 236 -8.21 -9.87 -1.07
CA ASP A 236 -9.60 -9.46 -0.83
C ASP A 236 -10.32 -9.15 -2.15
N THR A 237 -9.64 -8.47 -3.09
CA THR A 237 -10.16 -8.26 -4.44
C THR A 237 -10.40 -9.56 -5.19
N ALA A 238 -9.45 -10.52 -5.11
CA ALA A 238 -9.60 -11.82 -5.74
C ALA A 238 -10.77 -12.62 -5.14
N ILE A 239 -10.96 -12.57 -3.82
CA ILE A 239 -12.08 -13.19 -3.12
C ILE A 239 -13.41 -12.60 -3.60
N VAL A 240 -13.54 -11.27 -3.62
CA VAL A 240 -14.76 -10.59 -4.09
C VAL A 240 -15.04 -10.94 -5.56
N ALA A 241 -14.02 -10.89 -6.43
CA ALA A 241 -14.15 -11.25 -7.83
C ALA A 241 -14.55 -12.73 -8.05
N SER A 242 -14.10 -13.64 -7.19
CA SER A 242 -14.51 -15.06 -7.26
C SER A 242 -16.00 -15.28 -6.97
N VAL A 243 -16.64 -14.35 -6.27
CA VAL A 243 -18.04 -14.42 -5.85
C VAL A 243 -18.96 -13.59 -6.74
N LEU A 244 -18.51 -12.40 -7.15
CA LEU A 244 -19.30 -11.49 -7.98
C LEU A 244 -19.09 -11.71 -9.48
N GLY A 245 -17.93 -12.22 -9.90
CA GLY A 245 -17.52 -12.33 -11.30
C GLY A 245 -16.27 -11.50 -11.59
N LYS A 246 -15.31 -12.07 -12.31
CA LYS A 246 -14.04 -11.39 -12.66
C LYS A 246 -14.25 -10.26 -13.68
N GLU A 247 -15.28 -10.39 -14.50
CA GLU A 247 -15.74 -9.40 -15.47
C GLU A 247 -16.20 -8.08 -14.81
N HIS A 248 -16.41 -8.11 -13.49
CA HIS A 248 -16.82 -6.95 -12.72
C HIS A 248 -15.65 -6.13 -12.14
N LEU A 249 -14.41 -6.58 -12.33
CA LEU A 249 -13.22 -5.79 -11.97
C LEU A 249 -13.19 -4.46 -12.75
N GLY A 250 -13.08 -3.35 -12.03
CA GLY A 250 -13.09 -2.01 -12.60
C GLY A 250 -14.44 -1.56 -13.15
N THR A 251 -15.54 -2.25 -12.82
CA THR A 251 -16.90 -1.81 -13.18
C THR A 251 -17.87 -1.89 -12.00
N ARG A 252 -17.84 -2.97 -11.22
CA ARG A 252 -18.58 -3.10 -9.95
C ARG A 252 -17.69 -3.48 -8.79
N ILE A 253 -16.43 -3.83 -9.04
CA ILE A 253 -15.43 -4.14 -8.03
C ILE A 253 -14.30 -3.14 -8.19
N PHE A 254 -14.15 -2.26 -7.21
CA PHE A 254 -13.13 -1.21 -7.19
C PHE A 254 -12.15 -1.44 -6.06
N TYR A 255 -10.87 -1.16 -6.30
CA TYR A 255 -9.84 -1.17 -5.26
C TYR A 255 -9.49 0.27 -4.91
N SER A 256 -9.70 0.66 -3.65
CA SER A 256 -9.34 1.98 -3.17
C SER A 256 -8.00 1.95 -2.45
N GLU A 257 -7.08 2.78 -2.92
CA GLU A 257 -5.71 2.84 -2.43
C GLU A 257 -5.59 3.84 -1.26
N ASN A 258 -5.06 3.37 -0.12
CA ASN A 258 -4.86 4.16 1.12
C ASN A 258 -6.12 4.76 1.75
N ILE A 259 -7.30 4.22 1.42
CA ILE A 259 -8.56 4.56 2.07
C ILE A 259 -8.91 3.45 3.05
N PHE A 260 -9.09 3.75 4.33
CA PHE A 260 -9.30 2.73 5.38
C PHE A 260 -10.60 2.91 6.17
N SER A 261 -11.43 3.90 5.82
CA SER A 261 -12.73 4.13 6.44
C SER A 261 -13.86 3.77 5.47
N VAL A 262 -15.01 3.41 6.04
CA VAL A 262 -16.24 3.19 5.26
C VAL A 262 -16.64 4.47 4.53
N ASP A 263 -16.60 5.62 5.22
CA ASP A 263 -16.96 6.91 4.61
C ASP A 263 -16.04 7.27 3.45
N GLY A 264 -14.72 7.13 3.63
CA GLY A 264 -13.78 7.41 2.54
C GLY A 264 -13.95 6.46 1.36
N ALA A 265 -14.34 5.20 1.59
CA ALA A 265 -14.63 4.25 0.52
C ALA A 265 -15.90 4.62 -0.26
N LEU A 266 -16.91 5.18 0.42
CA LEU A 266 -18.13 5.70 -0.20
C LEU A 266 -17.85 6.99 -0.98
N ASP A 267 -17.05 7.91 -0.42
CA ASP A 267 -16.62 9.13 -1.12
C ASP A 267 -15.85 8.81 -2.41
N TYR A 268 -14.95 7.82 -2.33
CA TYR A 268 -14.25 7.32 -3.50
C TYR A 268 -15.21 6.72 -4.54
N LEU A 269 -16.15 5.86 -4.10
CA LEU A 269 -17.12 5.27 -5.00
C LEU A 269 -18.03 6.30 -5.66
N GLN A 270 -18.42 7.34 -4.91
CA GLN A 270 -19.21 8.45 -5.43
C GLN A 270 -18.55 9.05 -6.67
N ILE A 271 -17.25 9.34 -6.59
CA ILE A 271 -16.46 9.89 -7.69
C ILE A 271 -16.41 8.89 -8.85
N VAL A 272 -15.97 7.65 -8.59
CA VAL A 272 -15.74 6.65 -9.65
C VAL A 272 -17.02 6.28 -10.38
N ALA A 273 -18.12 6.06 -9.66
CA ALA A 273 -19.41 5.72 -10.27
C ALA A 273 -20.00 6.90 -11.05
N GLY A 274 -19.86 8.13 -10.54
CA GLY A 274 -20.28 9.34 -11.24
C GLY A 274 -19.48 9.60 -12.52
N ASP A 275 -18.16 9.43 -12.45
CA ASP A 275 -17.26 9.54 -13.60
C ASP A 275 -17.57 8.49 -14.66
N GLN A 276 -17.96 7.28 -14.25
CA GLN A 276 -18.31 6.22 -15.18
C GLN A 276 -19.55 6.56 -16.01
N GLU A 277 -20.58 7.12 -15.37
CA GLU A 277 -21.78 7.63 -16.05
C GLU A 277 -21.42 8.74 -17.02
N LEU A 278 -20.76 9.79 -16.52
CA LEU A 278 -20.38 10.95 -17.34
C LEU A 278 -19.48 10.55 -18.51
N SER A 279 -18.55 9.61 -18.28
CA SER A 279 -17.65 9.15 -19.34
C SER A 279 -18.40 8.44 -20.46
N ARG A 280 -19.38 7.61 -20.10
CA ARG A 280 -20.23 6.91 -21.08
C ARG A 280 -21.05 7.89 -21.92
N ASP A 281 -21.66 8.87 -21.27
CA ASP A 281 -22.58 9.80 -21.93
C ASP A 281 -21.84 10.81 -22.83
N VAL A 282 -20.65 11.24 -22.43
CA VAL A 282 -19.87 12.25 -23.17
C VAL A 282 -18.94 11.61 -24.21
N PHE A 283 -18.26 10.51 -23.86
CA PHE A 283 -17.20 9.94 -24.69
C PHE A 283 -17.54 8.58 -25.30
N GLY A 284 -18.65 7.95 -24.90
CA GLY A 284 -18.99 6.59 -25.32
C GLY A 284 -18.10 5.51 -24.70
N ASP A 285 -17.18 5.89 -23.79
CA ASP A 285 -16.27 4.99 -23.08
C ASP A 285 -16.42 5.22 -21.57
N PRO A 286 -16.88 4.23 -20.78
CA PRO A 286 -17.11 4.38 -19.34
C PRO A 286 -15.84 4.67 -18.52
N LYS A 287 -14.64 4.55 -19.09
CA LYS A 287 -13.37 4.73 -18.37
C LYS A 287 -12.64 6.02 -18.74
N ARG A 288 -13.18 6.81 -19.67
CA ARG A 288 -12.44 7.95 -20.25
C ARG A 288 -12.01 9.00 -19.22
N MET A 289 -12.82 9.27 -18.20
CA MET A 289 -12.45 10.22 -17.14
C MET A 289 -11.45 9.68 -16.11
N TRP A 290 -11.16 8.38 -16.14
CA TRP A 290 -10.10 7.78 -15.32
C TRP A 290 -8.73 7.89 -15.99
N GLU A 291 -8.71 8.25 -17.28
CA GLU A 291 -7.49 8.69 -17.95
C GLU A 291 -7.23 10.16 -17.68
N ASP A 292 -5.96 10.52 -17.61
CA ASP A 292 -5.55 11.92 -17.61
C ASP A 292 -6.20 12.67 -18.79
N LEU A 293 -6.56 13.94 -18.57
CA LEU A 293 -7.17 14.76 -19.62
C LEU A 293 -6.28 14.83 -20.87
N PHE A 294 -4.96 14.87 -20.66
CA PHE A 294 -3.92 14.93 -21.68
C PHE A 294 -3.29 13.56 -21.98
N ALA A 295 -3.93 12.44 -21.60
CA ALA A 295 -3.48 11.10 -21.95
C ALA A 295 -3.12 10.92 -23.45
N PRO A 296 -3.84 11.52 -24.42
CA PRO A 296 -3.41 11.47 -25.83
C PRO A 296 -2.01 12.04 -26.08
N VAL A 297 -1.61 13.08 -25.35
CA VAL A 297 -0.27 13.67 -25.45
C VAL A 297 0.74 12.82 -24.69
N SER A 298 0.41 12.33 -23.51
CA SER A 298 1.36 11.50 -22.74
C SER A 298 1.78 10.24 -23.50
N ARG A 299 0.86 9.63 -24.25
CA ARG A 299 1.12 8.47 -25.13
C ARG A 299 2.13 8.76 -26.24
N THR A 300 2.25 10.00 -26.71
CA THR A 300 3.27 10.38 -27.72
C THR A 300 4.65 10.58 -27.10
N LEU A 301 4.72 10.85 -25.79
CA LEU A 301 5.98 11.08 -25.08
C LEU A 301 6.64 9.79 -24.59
N VAL A 302 5.83 8.78 -24.22
CA VAL A 302 6.32 7.52 -23.60
C VAL A 302 6.00 6.29 -24.48
N GLU A 303 5.59 6.49 -25.74
CA GLU A 303 5.29 5.44 -26.72
C GLU A 303 4.43 4.28 -26.17
N GLY A 304 3.34 4.61 -25.48
CA GLY A 304 2.39 3.63 -24.95
C GLY A 304 1.63 4.12 -23.74
N ASP A 305 0.72 3.28 -23.25
CA ASP A 305 0.12 3.47 -21.94
C ASP A 305 1.16 3.14 -20.87
N PHE A 306 1.36 4.06 -19.93
CA PHE A 306 2.25 3.88 -18.80
C PHE A 306 1.47 4.12 -17.51
N TYR A 307 1.88 3.42 -16.45
CA TYR A 307 1.03 2.90 -15.36
C TYR A 307 0.24 1.64 -15.77
N THR A 308 0.55 0.55 -15.08
CA THR A 308 0.20 -0.84 -15.42
C THR A 308 -1.29 -1.03 -15.71
N GLU A 309 -1.61 -1.79 -16.76
CA GLU A 309 -2.98 -2.25 -17.03
C GLU A 309 -3.58 -2.91 -15.78
N LEU A 310 -4.63 -2.32 -15.22
CA LEU A 310 -5.51 -2.98 -14.27
C LEU A 310 -6.46 -3.89 -15.05
N GLY A 311 -5.99 -5.10 -15.36
CA GLY A 311 -6.79 -6.18 -15.95
C GLY A 311 -6.58 -6.39 -17.46
N LYS A 312 -6.05 -7.57 -17.80
CA LYS A 312 -6.48 -8.33 -18.98
C LYS A 312 -7.29 -9.53 -18.49
#